data_AF-A0A6J6ZWR9-F1
#
_entry.id   AF-A0A6J6ZWR9-F1
#
_cell.length_a   1.000
_cell.length_b   1.000
_cell.length_c   1.000
_cell.angle_alpha   90.00
_cell.angle_beta   90.00
_cell.angle_gamma   90.00
#
_symmetry.space_group_name_H-M   'P 1'
#
loop_
_entity.id
_entity.type
_entity.pdbx_description
1 polymer ?
#
loop_
_entity_poly.entity_id
_entity_poly.type
_entity_poly.pdbx_seq_one_letter_code
_entity_poly.pdbx_strand_id
1 'polypeptide(L)'
;MAEAAVVGASDDTTGQAIVAFVTLKMSGEVAQGDEAGLIQELRNHVGEVISPIAKPRQIILTPDLPKTRSGKIMRRLLRDVAEHRSLGDVTTLTDPAVVSMIDDLMAEHANDDD
;
A
#
# COMPACT_ATOMS: atom_id res chain seq x y z
N MET A 1 -14.04 -2.76 -6.16
CA MET A 1 -13.79 -1.33 -6.49
C MET A 1 -12.29 -1.18 -6.70
N ALA A 2 -11.81 -0.19 -7.46
CA ALA A 2 -10.37 0.10 -7.53
C ALA A 2 -10.12 1.28 -6.62
N GLU A 3 -9.19 1.14 -5.69
CA GLU A 3 -8.90 2.13 -4.66
C GLU A 3 -7.40 2.21 -4.43
N ALA A 4 -6.93 3.36 -3.99
CA ALA A 4 -5.53 3.53 -3.63
C ALA A 4 -5.41 4.44 -2.40
N ALA A 5 -4.43 4.16 -1.56
CA ALA A 5 -4.05 5.01 -0.46
C ALA A 5 -2.53 5.17 -0.43
N VAL A 6 -2.08 6.40 -0.18
CA VAL A 6 -0.66 6.74 -0.14
C VAL A 6 -0.35 7.31 1.24
N VAL A 7 0.76 6.87 1.81
CA VAL A 7 1.32 7.36 3.07
C VAL A 7 2.81 7.63 2.90
N GLY A 8 3.34 8.49 3.77
CA GLY A 8 4.79 8.57 3.94
C GLY A 8 5.24 7.54 4.97
N ALA A 9 6.40 6.93 4.77
CA ALA A 9 7.09 6.11 5.77
C ALA A 9 8.53 6.65 5.96
N SER A 10 9.17 6.30 7.05
CA SER A 10 10.57 6.67 7.29
C SER A 10 11.48 5.97 6.27
N ASP A 11 12.46 6.69 5.73
CA ASP A 11 13.49 6.15 4.83
C ASP A 11 14.83 6.73 5.24
N ASP A 12 15.85 5.88 5.42
CA ASP A 12 17.15 6.30 5.96
C ASP A 12 17.93 7.22 5.00
N THR A 13 17.63 7.17 3.70
CA THR A 13 18.33 7.96 2.68
C THR A 13 17.64 9.29 2.44
N THR A 14 16.31 9.30 2.31
CA THR A 14 15.53 10.48 1.93
C THR A 14 14.78 11.13 3.10
N GLY A 15 14.85 10.54 4.30
CA GLY A 15 14.09 10.93 5.49
C GLY A 15 12.64 10.44 5.45
N GLN A 16 11.97 10.60 4.31
CA GLN A 16 10.66 10.00 4.03
C GLN A 16 10.59 9.37 2.64
N ALA A 17 9.92 8.23 2.55
CA ALA A 17 9.55 7.55 1.32
C ALA A 17 8.02 7.52 1.13
N ILE A 18 7.60 7.50 -0.13
CA ILE A 18 6.19 7.36 -0.51
C ILE A 18 5.86 5.86 -0.62
N VAL A 19 4.87 5.40 0.14
CA VAL A 19 4.35 4.02 0.09
C VAL A 19 2.91 4.06 -0.39
N ALA A 20 2.61 3.31 -1.45
CA ALA A 20 1.27 3.24 -2.03
C ALA A 20 0.66 1.84 -1.83
N PHE A 21 -0.59 1.80 -1.36
CA PHE A 21 -1.40 0.60 -1.25
C PHE A 21 -2.50 0.68 -2.31
N VAL A 22 -2.56 -0.30 -3.20
CA VAL A 22 -3.45 -0.27 -4.37
C VAL A 22 -4.32 -1.52 -4.35
N THR A 23 -5.63 -1.32 -4.40
CA THR A 23 -6.62 -2.39 -4.60
C THR A 23 -7.13 -2.30 -6.03
N LEU A 24 -6.97 -3.39 -6.79
CA LEU A 24 -7.42 -3.47 -8.16
C LEU A 24 -8.90 -3.87 -8.22
N LYS A 25 -9.63 -3.41 -9.25
CA LYS A 25 -10.92 -4.04 -9.57
C LYS A 25 -10.62 -5.46 -10.01
N MET A 26 -11.22 -6.44 -9.35
CA MET A 26 -11.22 -7.82 -9.85
C MET A 26 -11.99 -7.89 -11.18
N SER A 27 -11.31 -7.58 -12.26
CA SER A 27 -11.53 -8.18 -13.57
C SER A 27 -10.49 -9.29 -13.67
N GLY A 28 -10.95 -10.54 -13.80
CA GLY A 28 -10.18 -11.79 -13.59
C GLY A 28 -8.96 -12.04 -14.48
N GLU A 29 -8.38 -11.00 -15.09
CA GLU A 29 -7.22 -11.06 -15.97
C GLU A 29 -5.92 -10.62 -15.27
N VAL A 30 -6.00 -9.81 -14.20
CA VAL A 30 -4.80 -9.31 -13.49
C VAL A 30 -4.33 -10.27 -12.39
N ALA A 31 -5.16 -11.24 -11.99
CA ALA A 31 -4.87 -12.17 -10.90
C ALA A 31 -3.83 -13.28 -11.25
N GLN A 32 -3.31 -13.29 -12.49
CA GLN A 32 -2.27 -14.23 -12.95
C GLN A 32 -1.22 -13.59 -13.87
N GLY A 33 -1.16 -12.25 -13.94
CA GLY A 33 -0.23 -11.51 -14.79
C GLY A 33 1.05 -11.04 -14.07
N ASP A 34 1.95 -10.42 -14.84
CA ASP A 34 3.22 -9.81 -14.38
C ASP A 34 2.98 -8.66 -13.39
N GLU A 35 2.85 -9.00 -12.10
CA GLU A 35 2.67 -8.05 -11.00
C GLU A 35 3.80 -7.02 -10.94
N ALA A 36 5.04 -7.45 -11.16
CA ALA A 36 6.20 -6.57 -11.19
C ALA A 36 6.10 -5.55 -12.34
N GLY A 37 5.67 -6.00 -13.52
CA GLY A 37 5.38 -5.13 -14.67
C GLY A 37 4.31 -4.08 -14.36
N LEU A 38 3.21 -4.49 -13.71
CA LEU A 38 2.15 -3.56 -13.31
C LEU A 38 2.63 -2.55 -12.27
N ILE A 39 3.37 -2.98 -11.25
CA ILE A 39 3.97 -2.10 -10.25
C ILE A 39 4.88 -1.07 -10.93
N GLN A 40 5.70 -1.51 -11.88
CA GLN A 40 6.60 -0.64 -12.63
C GLN A 40 5.85 0.36 -13.50
N GLU A 41 4.76 -0.05 -14.15
CA GLU A 41 3.86 0.82 -14.92
C GLU A 41 3.23 1.89 -14.01
N LEU A 42 2.63 1.49 -12.89
CA LEU A 42 2.00 2.41 -11.93
C LEU A 42 3.02 3.42 -11.38
N ARG A 43 4.23 2.95 -11.03
CA ARG A 43 5.31 3.82 -10.55
C ARG A 43 5.74 4.83 -11.62
N ASN A 44 5.85 4.41 -12.88
CA ASN A 44 6.22 5.29 -13.97
C ASN A 44 5.12 6.31 -14.27
N HIS A 45 3.86 5.88 -14.25
CA HIS A 45 2.71 6.75 -14.44
C HIS A 45 2.67 7.89 -13.42
N VAL A 46 2.93 7.62 -12.14
CA VAL A 46 3.04 8.68 -11.12
C VAL A 46 4.19 9.64 -11.45
N GLY A 47 5.32 9.11 -11.92
CA GLY A 47 6.47 9.91 -12.34
C GLY A 47 6.17 10.85 -13.52
N GLU A 48 5.34 10.41 -14.46
CA GLU A 48 4.92 11.18 -15.64
C GLU A 48 3.86 12.22 -15.29
N VAL A 49 2.85 11.85 -14.50
CA VAL A 49 1.70 12.71 -14.17
C VAL A 49 2.06 13.76 -13.12
N ILE A 50 2.89 13.41 -12.14
CA ILE A 50 3.23 14.28 -11.02
C ILE A 50 4.67 14.79 -11.16
N SER A 51 5.66 13.91 -11.03
CA SER A 51 7.09 14.18 -11.25
C SER A 51 7.95 12.97 -10.83
N PRO A 52 9.21 12.87 -11.30
CA PRO A 52 10.13 11.81 -10.89
C PRO A 52 10.32 11.66 -9.37
N ILE A 53 10.26 12.76 -8.61
CA ILE A 53 10.39 12.73 -7.14
C ILE A 53 9.13 12.19 -6.44
N ALA A 54 7.97 12.22 -7.09
CA ALA A 54 6.74 11.69 -6.54
C ALA A 54 6.57 10.18 -6.74
N LYS A 55 7.51 9.51 -7.42
CA LYS A 55 7.47 8.06 -7.65
C LYS A 55 7.42 7.33 -6.29
N PRO A 56 6.39 6.51 -6.02
CA PRO A 56 6.34 5.71 -4.81
C PRO A 56 7.58 4.84 -4.71
N ARG A 57 8.24 4.84 -3.55
CA ARG A 57 9.38 3.96 -3.25
C ARG A 57 8.91 2.50 -3.31
N GLN A 58 7.71 2.25 -2.83
CA GLN A 58 7.06 0.94 -2.75
C GLN A 58 5.59 1.05 -3.16
N ILE A 59 5.08 0.05 -3.87
CA ILE A 59 3.67 -0.09 -4.23
C ILE A 59 3.25 -1.52 -3.87
N ILE A 60 2.27 -1.66 -2.98
CA ILE A 60 1.73 -2.95 -2.57
C ILE A 60 0.36 -3.11 -3.18
N LEU A 61 0.16 -4.23 -3.88
CA LEU A 61 -1.16 -4.67 -4.29
C LEU A 61 -1.85 -5.33 -3.09
N THR A 62 -3.03 -4.81 -2.73
CA THR A 62 -3.80 -5.25 -1.56
C THR A 62 -5.18 -5.72 -1.97
N PRO A 63 -5.76 -6.74 -1.30
CA PRO A 63 -7.12 -7.19 -1.60
C PRO A 63 -8.19 -6.17 -1.20
N ASP A 64 -7.93 -5.38 -0.16
CA ASP A 64 -8.76 -4.25 0.28
C ASP A 64 -7.92 -3.27 1.14
N LEU A 65 -8.50 -2.13 1.49
CA LEU A 65 -7.89 -1.13 2.37
C LEU A 65 -8.66 -1.04 3.70
N PRO A 66 -7.98 -0.75 4.82
CA PRO A 66 -8.61 -0.67 6.13
C PRO A 66 -9.57 0.52 6.17
N LYS A 67 -10.87 0.22 6.23
CA LYS A 67 -11.95 1.22 6.23
C LYS A 67 -12.75 1.15 7.51
N THR A 68 -13.16 2.32 7.98
CA THR A 68 -14.20 2.46 9.01
C THR A 68 -15.57 2.02 8.48
N ARG A 69 -16.54 1.82 9.39
CA ARG A 69 -17.95 1.55 9.03
C ARG A 69 -18.60 2.64 8.17
N SER A 70 -18.05 3.86 8.14
CA SER A 70 -18.50 4.92 7.24
C SER A 70 -17.77 4.94 5.89
N GLY A 71 -16.96 3.93 5.59
CA GLY A 71 -16.19 3.81 4.34
C GLY A 71 -14.92 4.66 4.28
N LYS A 72 -14.54 5.37 5.35
CA LYS A 72 -13.31 6.18 5.35
C LYS A 72 -12.08 5.29 5.51
N ILE A 73 -11.11 5.44 4.62
CA ILE A 73 -9.80 4.76 4.71
C ILE A 73 -9.02 5.27 5.92
N MET A 74 -8.61 4.36 6.80
CA MET A 74 -7.80 4.65 7.98
C MET A 74 -6.31 4.68 7.64
N ARG A 75 -5.87 5.74 6.96
CA ARG A 75 -4.46 5.92 6.54
C ARG A 75 -3.43 5.86 7.67
N ARG A 76 -3.85 6.13 8.92
CA ARG A 76 -2.99 5.94 10.11
C ARG A 76 -2.46 4.51 10.18
N LEU A 77 -3.33 3.51 10.03
CA LEU A 77 -2.96 2.10 10.13
C LEU A 77 -2.02 1.68 9.01
N LEU A 78 -2.25 2.18 7.79
CA LEU A 78 -1.34 1.96 6.66
C LEU A 78 0.06 2.53 6.92
N ARG A 79 0.16 3.70 7.58
CA ARG A 79 1.43 4.26 8.03
C ARG A 79 2.06 3.41 9.13
N ASP A 80 1.26 2.95 10.09
CA ASP A 80 1.75 2.10 11.19
C ASP A 80 2.37 0.81 10.64
N VAL A 81 1.70 0.15 9.68
CA VAL A 81 2.26 -1.01 8.98
C VAL A 81 3.55 -0.65 8.23
N ALA A 82 3.54 0.43 7.42
CA ALA A 82 4.72 0.81 6.64
C ALA A 82 5.93 1.23 7.48
N GLU A 83 5.71 1.65 8.73
CA GLU A 83 6.76 1.98 9.69
C GLU A 83 7.03 0.83 10.69
N HIS A 84 6.46 -0.36 10.48
CA HIS A 84 6.57 -1.54 11.37
C HIS A 84 6.23 -1.22 12.84
N ARG A 85 5.19 -0.42 13.05
CA ARG A 85 4.71 0.02 14.37
C ARG A 85 3.51 -0.79 14.82
N SER A 86 3.29 -0.79 16.13
CA SER A 86 2.05 -1.34 16.70
C SER A 86 0.82 -0.59 16.17
N LEU A 87 -0.15 -1.34 15.66
CA LEU A 87 -1.36 -0.85 15.01
C LEU A 87 -2.30 -0.07 15.96
N GLY A 88 -2.17 -0.28 17.26
CA GLY A 88 -3.06 0.30 18.27
C GLY A 88 -4.51 -0.20 18.13
N ASP A 89 -5.48 0.69 18.33
CA ASP A 89 -6.90 0.35 18.26
C ASP A 89 -7.41 0.24 16.79
N VAL A 90 -8.02 -0.91 16.49
CA VAL A 90 -8.59 -1.29 15.19
C VAL A 90 -10.09 -1.60 15.26
N THR A 91 -10.74 -1.41 16.42
CA THR A 91 -12.15 -1.79 16.67
C THR A 91 -13.17 -1.06 15.81
N THR A 92 -12.82 0.10 15.26
CA THR A 92 -13.68 0.90 14.38
C THR A 92 -13.66 0.45 12.92
N LEU A 93 -12.78 -0.49 12.57
CA LEU A 93 -12.73 -1.04 11.22
C LEU A 93 -13.97 -1.87 10.93
N THR A 94 -14.35 -1.85 9.66
CA THR A 94 -15.35 -2.78 9.12
C THR A 94 -14.78 -4.19 9.09
N ASP A 95 -13.51 -4.32 8.71
CA ASP A 95 -12.78 -5.58 8.71
C ASP A 95 -11.34 -5.38 9.25
N PRO A 96 -11.06 -5.82 10.49
CA PRO A 96 -9.71 -5.77 11.06
C PRO A 96 -8.70 -6.69 10.36
N ALA A 97 -9.13 -7.78 9.73
CA ALA A 97 -8.23 -8.75 9.10
C ALA A 97 -7.49 -8.15 7.89
N VAL A 98 -8.07 -7.14 7.24
CA VAL A 98 -7.41 -6.40 6.16
C VAL A 98 -6.08 -5.81 6.62
N VAL A 99 -5.98 -5.34 7.87
CA VAL A 99 -4.73 -4.74 8.36
C VAL A 99 -3.66 -5.81 8.55
N SER A 100 -4.00 -6.98 9.09
CA SER A 100 -3.01 -8.05 9.27
C SER A 100 -2.53 -8.59 7.93
N MET A 101 -3.42 -8.74 6.94
CA MET A 101 -3.02 -9.15 5.59
C MET A 101 -2.04 -8.17 4.95
N ILE A 102 -2.26 -6.86 5.13
CA ILE A 102 -1.34 -5.83 4.63
C ILE A 102 -0.01 -5.87 5.38
N ASP A 103 -0.03 -6.14 6.69
CA ASP A 103 1.18 -6.30 7.52
C ASP A 103 2.02 -7.49 7.04
N ASP A 104 1.39 -8.64 6.79
CA ASP A 104 2.04 -9.84 6.26
C ASP A 104 2.66 -9.57 4.86
N LEU A 105 1.91 -8.96 3.94
CA LEU A 105 2.41 -8.58 2.61
C LEU A 105 3.60 -7.62 2.68
N MET A 106 3.56 -6.66 3.62
CA MET A 106 4.66 -5.70 3.82
C MET A 106 5.90 -6.39 4.36
N ALA A 107 5.75 -7.36 5.26
CA ALA A 107 6.87 -8.16 5.76
C ALA A 107 7.48 -9.05 4.67
N GLU A 108 6.68 -9.63 3.77
CA GLU A 108 7.17 -10.42 2.63
C GLU A 108 8.05 -9.58 1.71
N HIS A 109 7.60 -8.38 1.33
CA HIS A 109 8.36 -7.49 0.45
C HIS A 109 9.62 -6.90 1.09
N ALA A 110 9.71 -6.82 2.43
CA ALA A 110 10.93 -6.38 3.10
C ALA A 110 12.07 -7.40 2.99
N ASN A 111 11.77 -8.68 2.74
CA ASN A 111 12.78 -9.74 2.64
C ASN A 111 13.38 -9.89 1.23
N ASP A 112 12.82 -9.23 0.21
CA ASP A 112 13.32 -9.28 -1.18
C ASP A 112 14.43 -8.24 -1.47
N ASP A 113 14.68 -7.31 -0.53
CA ASP A 113 15.67 -6.22 -0.65
C ASP A 113 17.03 -6.52 0.05
N ASP A 114 17.29 -7.76 0.52
CA ASP A 114 18.58 -8.21 1.12
C ASP A 114 19.51 -8.95 0.12
#